data_AF-A0A259TX94-F1
#
_entry.id   AF-A0A259TX94-F1
#
_cell.length_a   1.000
_cell.length_b   1.000
_cell.length_c   1.000
_cell.angle_alpha   90.00
_cell.angle_beta   90.00
_cell.angle_gamma   90.00
#
_symmetry.space_group_name_H-M   'P 1'
#
loop_
_entity.id
_entity.type
_entity.pdbx_description
1 polymer ?
#
loop_
_entity_poly.entity_id
_entity_poly.type
_entity_poly.pdbx_seq_one_letter_code
_entity_poly.pdbx_strand_id
1 'polypeptide(L)'
;MADFGNPFDSFGGAFGTGGMEFSGSGVPTDDAFEIRRKRIVKALIEGETGVQFESLALFAEPLFSLYELNPAEAFTLKTDPDKAPDEVVALMETARVLWAFFSLSPSSRAHRRQALVEQLVGGEAEEDDMLGLEGVIEAAEIHWQALLPEEIEMAQKTGHEVLSFDDLLHHAAFRIDADQDPVHAGFGDGELSETEARALFAQPLLEAPEVMLDADAFDSALERADAYWDAAQSGDTPEAIAQALSPDDGGDVEEARTMLARYAKLFPKRSE
;
A
#
# COMPACT_ATOMS: atom_id res chain seq x y z
N MET A 1 30.48 -12.73 -20.44
CA MET A 1 29.04 -13.05 -20.49
C MET A 1 28.61 -13.19 -19.06
N ALA A 2 28.13 -12.09 -18.48
CA ALA A 2 27.50 -12.13 -17.17
C ALA A 2 26.07 -12.59 -17.41
N ASP A 3 25.69 -13.66 -16.72
CA ASP A 3 24.35 -14.19 -16.66
C ASP A 3 23.58 -13.26 -15.72
N PHE A 4 22.85 -12.30 -16.29
CA PHE A 4 21.95 -11.44 -15.52
C PHE A 4 20.69 -12.28 -15.27
N GLY A 5 20.44 -12.62 -14.01
CA GLY A 5 19.17 -13.23 -13.60
C GLY A 5 17.99 -12.36 -14.04
N ASN A 6 16.86 -12.99 -14.31
CA ASN A 6 15.67 -12.31 -14.79
C ASN A 6 15.16 -11.37 -13.67
N PRO A 7 15.20 -10.03 -13.83
CA PRO A 7 14.83 -9.09 -12.76
C PRO A 7 13.34 -9.16 -12.37
N PHE A 8 12.55 -9.92 -13.13
CA PHE A 8 11.15 -10.20 -12.82
C PHE A 8 10.97 -11.25 -11.71
N ASP A 9 12.01 -11.99 -11.31
CA ASP A 9 11.93 -12.83 -10.10
C ASP A 9 11.78 -11.98 -8.83
N SER A 10 12.35 -10.75 -8.78
CA SER A 10 12.15 -9.81 -7.68
C SER A 10 10.76 -9.15 -7.68
N PHE A 11 10.16 -8.93 -8.86
CA PHE A 11 8.75 -8.53 -8.97
C PHE A 11 7.77 -9.65 -8.58
N GLY A 12 8.26 -10.90 -8.50
CA GLY A 12 7.51 -12.06 -8.03
C GLY A 12 7.02 -11.95 -6.58
N GLY A 13 7.53 -11.00 -5.78
CA GLY A 13 6.94 -10.68 -4.47
C GLY A 13 5.60 -9.93 -4.57
N ALA A 14 5.42 -9.10 -5.60
CA ALA A 14 4.23 -8.28 -5.81
C ALA A 14 3.22 -8.90 -6.82
N PHE A 15 3.67 -9.85 -7.65
CA PHE A 15 2.91 -10.53 -8.70
C PHE A 15 3.23 -12.04 -8.78
N GLY A 16 3.14 -12.72 -7.64
CA GLY A 16 3.66 -14.09 -7.42
C GLY A 16 3.31 -15.15 -8.47
N THR A 17 4.34 -15.62 -9.17
CA THR A 17 4.40 -16.94 -9.80
C THR A 17 5.75 -17.61 -9.51
N GLY A 18 6.02 -17.96 -8.24
CA GLY A 18 7.25 -18.65 -7.84
C GLY A 18 7.03 -19.64 -6.72
N GLY A 19 7.00 -20.93 -7.04
CA GLY A 19 6.73 -22.01 -6.09
C GLY A 19 7.84 -22.22 -5.06
N MET A 20 7.51 -22.07 -3.79
CA MET A 20 8.11 -22.81 -2.67
C MET A 20 7.02 -23.22 -1.68
N GLU A 21 7.01 -24.50 -1.34
CA GLU A 21 6.14 -25.07 -0.29
C GLU A 21 6.48 -24.42 1.06
N PHE A 22 5.62 -23.51 1.53
CA PHE A 22 5.52 -23.13 2.93
C PHE A 22 4.14 -23.46 3.46
N SER A 23 4.13 -24.15 4.59
CA SER A 23 2.94 -24.66 5.25
C SER A 23 2.23 -23.53 6.00
N GLY A 24 1.03 -23.16 5.54
CA GLY A 24 -0.01 -22.55 6.38
C GLY A 24 -0.02 -21.01 6.50
N SER A 25 -0.33 -20.31 5.41
CA SER A 25 -1.10 -19.05 5.39
C SER A 25 -1.59 -18.81 3.95
N GLY A 26 -2.80 -18.28 3.79
CA GLY A 26 -3.61 -18.40 2.56
C GLY A 26 -2.95 -17.83 1.30
N VAL A 27 -2.67 -18.70 0.33
CA VAL A 27 -2.35 -18.31 -1.06
C VAL A 27 -3.56 -17.56 -1.62
N PRO A 28 -3.41 -16.35 -2.19
CA PRO A 28 -4.52 -15.69 -2.88
C PRO A 28 -4.97 -16.60 -4.01
N THR A 29 -6.25 -16.96 -4.05
CA THR A 29 -6.81 -17.78 -5.12
C THR A 29 -6.64 -17.05 -6.46
N ASP A 30 -6.35 -17.77 -7.55
CA ASP A 30 -6.19 -17.24 -8.93
C ASP A 30 -7.26 -16.19 -9.31
N ASP A 31 -8.48 -16.32 -8.78
CA ASP A 31 -9.59 -15.39 -8.98
C ASP A 31 -9.32 -13.96 -8.46
N ALA A 32 -8.58 -13.78 -7.36
CA ALA A 32 -8.31 -12.47 -6.76
C ALA A 32 -7.33 -11.65 -7.61
N PHE A 33 -6.28 -12.29 -8.12
CA PHE A 33 -5.32 -11.69 -9.03
C PHE A 33 -5.97 -11.24 -10.34
N GLU A 34 -6.83 -12.09 -10.92
CA GLU A 34 -7.60 -11.79 -12.12
C GLU A 34 -8.55 -10.59 -11.94
N ILE A 35 -9.23 -10.51 -10.80
CA ILE A 35 -10.11 -9.37 -10.47
C ILE A 35 -9.29 -8.08 -10.33
N ARG A 36 -8.13 -8.14 -9.66
CA ARG A 36 -7.23 -7.01 -9.48
C ARG A 36 -6.68 -6.52 -10.81
N ARG A 37 -6.15 -7.44 -11.62
CA ARG A 37 -5.64 -7.15 -12.98
C ARG A 37 -6.71 -6.43 -13.80
N LYS A 38 -7.94 -6.96 -13.85
CA LYS A 38 -9.05 -6.33 -14.58
C LYS A 38 -9.36 -4.91 -14.08
N ARG A 39 -9.29 -4.68 -12.75
CA ARG A 39 -9.49 -3.35 -12.15
C ARG A 39 -8.39 -2.37 -12.57
N ILE A 40 -7.13 -2.78 -12.48
CA ILE A 40 -5.97 -1.95 -12.86
C ILE A 40 -6.05 -1.59 -14.34
N VAL A 41 -6.28 -2.58 -15.20
CA VAL A 41 -6.36 -2.39 -16.64
C VAL A 41 -7.52 -1.47 -17.02
N LYS A 42 -8.68 -1.64 -16.39
CA LYS A 42 -9.83 -0.73 -16.58
C LYS A 42 -9.46 0.71 -16.19
N ALA A 43 -8.88 0.90 -15.01
CA ALA A 43 -8.48 2.23 -14.53
C ALA A 43 -7.44 2.91 -15.43
N LEU A 44 -6.49 2.13 -15.98
CA LEU A 44 -5.50 2.62 -16.94
C LEU A 44 -6.17 3.06 -18.25
N ILE A 45 -7.04 2.22 -18.83
CA ILE A 45 -7.69 2.50 -20.12
C ILE A 45 -8.65 3.68 -20.03
N GLU A 46 -9.40 3.78 -18.93
CA GLU A 46 -10.35 4.86 -18.70
C GLU A 46 -9.68 6.17 -18.26
N GLY A 47 -8.41 6.11 -17.85
CA GLY A 47 -7.69 7.27 -17.34
C GLY A 47 -8.24 7.76 -16.01
N GLU A 48 -8.76 6.86 -15.17
CA GLU A 48 -9.41 7.18 -13.90
C GLU A 48 -8.49 7.95 -12.94
N THR A 49 -7.18 7.80 -13.08
CA THR A 49 -6.16 8.52 -12.29
C THR A 49 -5.78 9.89 -12.88
N GLY A 50 -6.56 10.37 -13.85
CA GLY A 50 -6.43 11.69 -14.44
C GLY A 50 -5.46 11.79 -15.61
N VAL A 51 -4.79 10.71 -16.03
CA VAL A 51 -3.85 10.70 -17.17
C VAL A 51 -4.38 9.84 -18.32
N GLN A 52 -4.35 10.38 -19.54
CA GLN A 52 -4.81 9.69 -20.75
C GLN A 52 -3.93 8.47 -21.02
N PHE A 53 -4.58 7.36 -21.37
CA PHE A 53 -3.91 6.10 -21.66
C PHE A 53 -2.81 6.24 -22.72
N GLU A 54 -3.09 6.92 -23.83
CA GLU A 54 -2.14 7.13 -24.92
C GLU A 54 -0.91 7.91 -24.47
N SER A 55 -1.10 8.99 -23.70
CA SER A 55 0.00 9.80 -23.18
C SER A 55 0.84 9.01 -22.18
N LEU A 56 0.19 8.19 -21.36
CA LEU A 56 0.88 7.31 -20.43
C LEU A 56 1.69 6.23 -21.16
N ALA A 57 1.15 5.64 -22.22
CA ALA A 57 1.84 4.63 -23.03
C ALA A 57 3.06 5.21 -23.74
N LEU A 58 2.97 6.46 -24.22
CA LEU A 58 4.12 7.17 -24.79
C LEU A 58 5.17 7.47 -23.71
N PHE A 59 4.74 7.95 -22.54
CA PHE A 59 5.65 8.19 -21.42
C PHE A 59 6.38 6.91 -20.96
N ALA A 60 5.73 5.74 -21.08
CA ALA A 60 6.29 4.45 -20.71
C ALA A 60 7.31 3.88 -21.72
N GLU A 61 7.42 4.44 -22.94
CA GLU A 61 8.30 3.91 -24.00
C GLU A 61 9.76 3.63 -23.56
N PRO A 62 10.41 4.48 -22.75
CA PRO A 62 11.76 4.19 -22.24
C PRO A 62 11.80 2.95 -21.35
N LEU A 63 10.73 2.67 -20.61
CA LEU A 63 10.63 1.50 -19.74
C LEU A 63 10.49 0.23 -20.58
N PHE A 64 9.63 0.24 -21.61
CA PHE A 64 9.52 -0.87 -22.55
C PHE A 64 10.88 -1.18 -23.20
N SER A 65 11.63 -0.14 -23.58
CA SER A 65 12.97 -0.30 -24.16
C SER A 65 13.98 -0.89 -23.17
N LEU A 66 13.93 -0.49 -21.89
CA LEU A 66 14.81 -0.99 -20.83
C LEU A 66 14.62 -2.50 -20.60
N TYR A 67 13.39 -2.98 -20.70
CA TYR A 67 13.04 -4.40 -20.51
C TYR A 67 12.94 -5.20 -21.82
N GLU A 68 13.40 -4.64 -22.95
CA GLU A 68 13.35 -5.27 -24.28
C GLU A 68 11.93 -5.69 -24.72
N LEU A 69 10.90 -5.01 -24.20
CA LEU A 69 9.51 -5.23 -24.55
C LEU A 69 9.08 -4.31 -25.69
N ASN A 70 8.06 -4.73 -26.46
CA ASN A 70 7.57 -3.95 -27.58
C ASN A 70 6.58 -2.87 -27.11
N PRO A 71 6.86 -1.55 -27.29
CA PRO A 71 5.94 -0.49 -26.87
C PRO A 71 4.55 -0.58 -27.50
N ALA A 72 4.42 -1.23 -28.66
CA ALA A 72 3.11 -1.45 -29.30
C ALA A 72 2.18 -2.36 -28.46
N GLU A 73 2.74 -3.18 -27.56
CA GLU A 73 1.97 -4.05 -26.66
C GLU A 73 1.17 -3.24 -25.63
N ALA A 74 1.62 -2.03 -25.28
CA ALA A 74 0.80 -1.10 -24.49
C ALA A 74 -0.55 -0.84 -25.17
N PHE A 75 -0.59 -0.61 -26.49
CA PHE A 75 -1.86 -0.41 -27.21
C PHE A 75 -2.68 -1.69 -27.36
N THR A 76 -2.05 -2.86 -27.23
CA THR A 76 -2.77 -4.13 -27.15
C THR A 76 -3.60 -4.19 -25.86
N LEU A 77 -3.12 -3.60 -24.76
CA LEU A 77 -3.89 -3.49 -23.52
C LEU A 77 -5.24 -2.82 -23.71
N LYS A 78 -5.32 -1.78 -24.55
CA LYS A 78 -6.56 -1.05 -24.85
C LYS A 78 -7.50 -1.82 -25.79
N THR A 79 -6.96 -2.68 -26.64
CA THR A 79 -7.75 -3.36 -27.71
C THR A 79 -8.16 -4.77 -27.35
N ASP A 80 -7.32 -5.49 -26.60
CA ASP A 80 -7.57 -6.84 -26.10
C ASP A 80 -7.00 -7.00 -24.67
N PRO A 81 -7.65 -6.40 -23.65
CA PRO A 81 -7.18 -6.39 -22.25
C PRO A 81 -6.87 -7.78 -21.67
N ASP A 82 -7.63 -8.79 -22.08
CA ASP A 82 -7.52 -10.16 -21.56
C ASP A 82 -6.31 -10.92 -22.12
N LYS A 83 -5.68 -10.43 -23.20
CA LYS A 83 -4.50 -11.05 -23.83
C LYS A 83 -3.19 -10.32 -23.59
N ALA A 84 -3.23 -9.14 -22.96
CA ALA A 84 -2.01 -8.41 -22.66
C ALA A 84 -1.15 -9.18 -21.64
N PRO A 85 0.17 -9.32 -21.87
CA PRO A 85 1.07 -9.89 -20.86
C PRO A 85 1.04 -9.10 -19.55
N ASP A 86 1.26 -9.76 -18.43
CA ASP A 86 1.23 -9.11 -17.11
C ASP A 86 2.37 -8.11 -16.94
N GLU A 87 3.50 -8.35 -17.61
CA GLU A 87 4.66 -7.45 -17.64
C GLU A 87 4.29 -6.09 -18.28
N VAL A 88 3.40 -6.11 -19.28
CA VAL A 88 2.90 -4.88 -19.93
C VAL A 88 2.01 -4.10 -18.98
N VAL A 89 1.16 -4.79 -18.20
CA VAL A 89 0.31 -4.15 -17.18
C VAL A 89 1.17 -3.53 -16.10
N ALA A 90 2.16 -4.27 -15.59
CA ALA A 90 3.09 -3.83 -14.56
C ALA A 90 3.92 -2.61 -15.01
N LEU A 91 4.38 -2.59 -16.27
CA LEU A 91 5.08 -1.43 -16.82
C LEU A 91 4.19 -0.20 -16.95
N MET A 92 2.96 -0.37 -17.42
CA MET A 92 1.99 0.72 -17.51
C MET A 92 1.62 1.27 -16.13
N GLU A 93 1.51 0.40 -15.13
CA GLU A 93 1.29 0.80 -13.75
C GLU A 93 2.51 1.53 -13.16
N THR A 94 3.72 1.03 -13.41
CA THR A 94 4.98 1.68 -13.01
C THR A 94 5.08 3.08 -13.63
N ALA A 95 4.78 3.21 -14.93
CA ALA A 95 4.75 4.48 -15.63
C ALA A 95 3.76 5.47 -14.97
N ARG A 96 2.60 4.98 -14.51
CA ARG A 96 1.60 5.80 -13.82
C ARG A 96 2.11 6.33 -12.47
N VAL A 97 2.78 5.49 -11.68
CA VAL A 97 3.41 5.89 -10.43
C VAL A 97 4.50 6.93 -10.68
N LEU A 98 5.37 6.68 -11.67
CA LEU A 98 6.45 7.59 -12.04
C LEU A 98 5.93 8.93 -12.55
N TRP A 99 4.84 8.94 -13.34
CA TRP A 99 4.19 10.18 -13.78
C TRP A 99 3.76 11.04 -12.59
N ALA A 100 3.09 10.44 -11.60
CA ALA A 100 2.66 11.15 -10.40
C ALA A 100 3.86 11.61 -9.55
N PHE A 101 4.89 10.78 -9.44
CA PHE A 101 6.13 11.13 -8.73
C PHE A 101 6.85 12.32 -9.38
N PHE A 102 6.99 12.34 -10.71
CA PHE A 102 7.66 13.42 -11.42
C PHE A 102 6.84 14.71 -11.50
N SER A 103 5.52 14.61 -11.33
CA SER A 103 4.64 15.77 -11.17
C SER A 103 4.89 16.53 -9.85
N LEU A 104 5.57 15.92 -8.88
CA LEU A 104 5.98 16.58 -7.64
C LEU A 104 7.10 17.59 -7.87
N SER A 105 7.15 18.62 -7.01
CA SER A 105 8.30 19.52 -6.95
C SER A 105 9.60 18.75 -6.63
N PRO A 106 10.79 19.19 -7.07
CA PRO A 106 12.05 18.51 -6.77
C PRO A 106 12.31 18.27 -5.28
N SER A 107 11.92 19.22 -4.41
CA SER A 107 12.03 19.05 -2.96
C SER A 107 11.09 17.98 -2.41
N SER A 108 9.87 17.89 -2.95
CA SER A 108 8.90 16.87 -2.57
C SER A 108 9.33 15.47 -3.03
N ARG A 109 9.94 15.36 -4.22
CA ARG A 109 10.50 14.09 -4.73
C ARG A 109 11.54 13.49 -3.79
N ALA A 110 12.43 14.32 -3.24
CA ALA A 110 13.43 13.85 -2.28
C ALA A 110 12.80 13.24 -1.01
N HIS A 111 11.72 13.83 -0.49
CA HIS A 111 11.01 13.33 0.69
C HIS A 111 10.14 12.10 0.42
N ARG A 112 9.72 11.89 -0.84
CA ARG A 112 8.87 10.77 -1.26
C ARG A 112 9.62 9.64 -1.93
N ARG A 113 10.95 9.75 -2.07
CA ARG A 113 11.79 8.73 -2.70
C ARG A 113 11.67 7.37 -2.01
N GLN A 114 11.63 7.35 -0.67
CA GLN A 114 11.47 6.09 0.07
C GLN A 114 10.10 5.43 -0.19
N ALA A 115 9.03 6.22 -0.25
CA ALA A 115 7.69 5.70 -0.56
C ALA A 115 7.62 5.16 -2.00
N LEU A 116 8.34 5.77 -2.95
CA LEU A 116 8.46 5.24 -4.30
C LEU A 116 9.19 3.89 -4.34
N VAL A 117 10.29 3.75 -3.56
CA VAL A 117 11.03 2.49 -3.44
C VAL A 117 10.12 1.40 -2.87
N GLU A 118 9.45 1.69 -1.75
CA GLU A 118 8.55 0.75 -1.10
C GLU A 118 7.40 0.32 -2.01
N GLN A 119 6.87 1.24 -2.83
CA GLN A 119 5.82 0.92 -3.79
C GLN A 119 6.27 0.04 -4.95
N LEU A 120 7.48 0.27 -5.48
CA LEU A 120 7.93 -0.39 -6.72
C LEU A 120 8.74 -1.66 -6.47
N VAL A 121 9.42 -1.75 -5.34
CA VAL A 121 10.34 -2.85 -5.00
C VAL A 121 9.96 -3.52 -3.68
N GLY A 122 9.27 -2.82 -2.78
CA GLY A 122 8.90 -3.34 -1.46
C GLY A 122 9.79 -2.83 -0.32
N GLY A 123 9.39 -3.13 0.92
CA GLY A 123 10.08 -2.67 2.13
C GLY A 123 11.44 -3.34 2.41
N GLU A 124 11.73 -4.47 1.75
CA GLU A 124 12.97 -5.26 1.90
C GLU A 124 13.80 -5.31 0.60
N ALA A 125 13.82 -4.21 -0.16
CA ALA A 125 14.57 -4.11 -1.42
C ALA A 125 16.07 -4.45 -1.25
N GLU A 126 16.59 -5.36 -2.08
CA GLU A 126 18.02 -5.67 -2.10
C GLU A 126 18.81 -4.61 -2.92
N GLU A 127 20.15 -4.62 -2.80
CA GLU A 127 21.01 -3.64 -3.51
C GLU A 127 20.84 -3.72 -5.03
N ASP A 128 20.68 -4.92 -5.58
CA ASP A 128 20.46 -5.14 -7.01
C ASP A 128 19.09 -4.61 -7.46
N ASP A 129 18.04 -4.74 -6.64
CA ASP A 129 16.72 -4.19 -6.94
C ASP A 129 16.73 -2.66 -6.93
N MET A 130 17.48 -2.08 -6.00
CA MET A 130 17.68 -0.63 -5.91
C MET A 130 18.42 -0.09 -7.14
N LEU A 131 19.44 -0.80 -7.63
CA LEU A 131 20.15 -0.43 -8.87
C LEU A 131 19.23 -0.52 -10.09
N GLY A 132 18.39 -1.55 -10.17
CA GLY A 132 17.37 -1.68 -11.21
C GLY A 132 16.36 -0.52 -11.19
N LEU A 133 15.86 -0.17 -10.00
CA LEU A 133 14.94 0.94 -9.80
C LEU A 133 15.58 2.29 -10.15
N GLU A 134 16.85 2.52 -9.81
CA GLU A 134 17.55 3.73 -10.22
C GLU A 134 17.63 3.86 -11.75
N GLY A 135 17.93 2.77 -12.46
CA GLY A 135 17.91 2.77 -13.92
C GLY A 135 16.53 3.09 -14.51
N VAL A 136 15.46 2.56 -13.90
CA VAL A 136 14.06 2.88 -14.28
C VAL A 136 13.74 4.35 -14.06
N ILE A 137 14.09 4.90 -12.90
CA ILE A 137 13.84 6.31 -12.55
C ILE A 137 14.62 7.23 -13.49
N GLU A 138 15.90 6.95 -13.75
CA GLU A 138 16.73 7.77 -14.64
C GLU A 138 16.19 7.77 -16.07
N ALA A 139 15.80 6.60 -16.61
CA ALA A 139 15.24 6.50 -17.95
C ALA A 139 13.94 7.32 -18.10
N ALA A 140 13.05 7.22 -17.11
CA ALA A 140 11.80 7.97 -17.11
C ALA A 140 12.01 9.47 -16.83
N GLU A 141 12.99 9.86 -16.00
CA GLU A 141 13.26 11.26 -15.69
C GLU A 141 13.75 12.04 -16.92
N ILE A 142 14.62 11.44 -17.74
CA ILE A 142 15.08 12.06 -18.99
C ILE A 142 13.89 12.36 -19.90
N HIS A 143 12.95 11.43 -20.00
CA HIS A 143 11.77 11.59 -20.83
C HIS A 143 10.79 12.61 -20.24
N TRP A 144 10.58 12.59 -18.92
CA TRP A 144 9.78 13.60 -18.22
C TRP A 144 10.31 15.02 -18.45
N GLN A 145 11.63 15.22 -18.35
CA GLN A 145 12.26 16.53 -18.58
C GLN A 145 12.13 17.02 -20.03
N ALA A 146 11.87 16.12 -20.97
CA ALA A 146 11.64 16.46 -22.37
C ALA A 146 10.19 16.86 -22.67
N LEU A 147 9.23 16.55 -21.79
CA LEU A 147 7.83 16.91 -21.97
C LEU A 147 7.61 18.40 -21.82
N LEU A 148 6.83 18.96 -22.75
CA LEU A 148 6.38 20.34 -22.69
C LEU A 148 5.18 20.48 -21.74
N PRO A 149 5.01 21.64 -21.07
CA PRO A 149 3.85 21.89 -20.22
C PRO A 149 2.50 21.64 -20.94
N GLU A 150 2.42 21.96 -22.22
CA GLU A 150 1.21 21.74 -23.03
C GLU A 150 0.94 20.24 -23.26
N GLU A 151 1.97 19.41 -23.35
CA GLU A 151 1.85 17.95 -23.48
C GLU A 151 1.36 17.33 -22.17
N ILE A 152 1.85 17.82 -21.03
CA ILE A 152 1.36 17.43 -19.70
C ILE A 152 -0.10 17.83 -19.53
N GLU A 153 -0.48 19.07 -19.90
CA GLU A 153 -1.86 19.54 -19.84
C GLU A 153 -2.77 18.71 -20.76
N MET A 154 -2.29 18.33 -21.94
CA MET A 154 -3.04 17.48 -22.88
C MET A 154 -3.23 16.07 -22.31
N ALA A 155 -2.17 15.48 -21.75
CA ALA A 155 -2.21 14.17 -21.11
C ALA A 155 -3.22 14.12 -19.95
N GLN A 156 -3.46 15.24 -19.27
CA GLN A 156 -4.35 15.30 -18.11
C GLN A 156 -5.83 15.56 -18.45
N LYS A 157 -6.18 15.68 -19.75
CA LYS A 157 -7.57 15.92 -20.20
C LYS A 157 -8.39 14.64 -20.31
N THR A 158 -8.56 13.93 -19.20
CA THR A 158 -9.32 12.67 -19.10
C THR A 158 -10.76 12.84 -18.64
N GLY A 159 -11.11 14.01 -18.10
CA GLY A 159 -12.40 14.22 -17.40
C GLY A 159 -12.39 13.72 -15.95
N HIS A 160 -11.29 13.10 -15.51
CA HIS A 160 -11.02 12.69 -14.14
C HIS A 160 -10.04 13.65 -13.46
N GLU A 161 -10.06 13.70 -12.13
CA GLU A 161 -9.08 14.47 -11.37
C GLU A 161 -7.70 13.81 -11.46
N VAL A 162 -6.66 14.62 -11.63
CA VAL A 162 -5.28 14.14 -11.59
C VAL A 162 -4.92 13.85 -10.14
N LEU A 163 -4.77 12.57 -9.82
CA LEU A 163 -4.40 12.14 -8.49
C LEU A 163 -2.98 12.61 -8.14
N SER A 164 -2.79 13.07 -6.91
CA SER A 164 -1.46 13.34 -6.39
C SER A 164 -0.70 12.02 -6.19
N PHE A 165 0.63 12.10 -6.03
CA PHE A 165 1.44 10.91 -5.74
C PHE A 165 0.93 10.18 -4.49
N ASP A 166 0.65 10.90 -3.41
CA ASP A 166 0.17 10.30 -2.17
C ASP A 166 -1.23 9.68 -2.37
N ASP A 167 -2.16 10.36 -3.05
CA ASP A 167 -3.51 9.81 -3.31
C ASP A 167 -3.47 8.57 -4.22
N LEU A 168 -2.53 8.55 -5.17
CA LEU A 168 -2.32 7.42 -6.06
C LEU A 168 -1.88 6.17 -5.28
N LEU A 169 -0.94 6.31 -4.34
CA LEU A 169 -0.47 5.20 -3.51
C LEU A 169 -1.58 4.63 -2.60
N HIS A 170 -2.51 5.47 -2.15
CA HIS A 170 -3.65 5.04 -1.34
C HIS A 170 -4.86 4.60 -2.19
N HIS A 171 -4.77 4.68 -3.52
CA HIS A 171 -5.90 4.36 -4.39
C HIS A 171 -6.17 2.85 -4.41
N ALA A 172 -7.44 2.46 -4.39
CA ALA A 172 -7.91 1.07 -4.34
C ALA A 172 -7.51 0.17 -5.54
N ALA A 173 -6.81 0.74 -6.53
CA ALA A 173 -6.22 0.01 -7.65
C ALA A 173 -4.78 -0.47 -7.35
N PHE A 174 -4.07 0.20 -6.44
CA PHE A 174 -2.67 -0.08 -6.09
C PHE A 174 -2.51 -0.91 -4.83
N ARG A 175 -3.54 -0.96 -3.98
CA ARG A 175 -3.52 -1.80 -2.78
C ARG A 175 -3.44 -3.27 -3.18
N ILE A 176 -2.33 -3.91 -2.82
CA ILE A 176 -2.18 -5.37 -2.78
C ILE A 176 -2.90 -5.82 -1.50
N ASP A 177 -4.23 -5.96 -1.58
CA ASP A 177 -5.07 -6.59 -0.57
C ASP A 177 -4.72 -6.31 0.91
N ALA A 178 -4.98 -5.09 1.38
CA ALA A 178 -5.41 -4.91 2.77
C ALA A 178 -6.91 -5.27 2.94
N ASP A 179 -7.66 -5.35 1.84
CA ASP A 179 -9.12 -5.52 1.87
C ASP A 179 -9.58 -6.99 1.86
N GLN A 180 -8.67 -7.97 1.78
CA GLN A 180 -8.98 -9.40 1.95
C GLN A 180 -8.28 -10.05 3.14
N ASP A 181 -7.37 -9.34 3.82
CA ASP A 181 -6.94 -9.74 5.14
C ASP A 181 -7.79 -8.97 6.18
N PRO A 182 -8.75 -9.62 6.86
CA PRO A 182 -9.49 -9.00 7.94
C PRO A 182 -8.60 -8.60 9.12
N VAL A 183 -7.27 -8.79 9.05
CA VAL A 183 -6.27 -8.23 9.96
C VAL A 183 -5.73 -6.87 9.49
N HIS A 184 -5.68 -6.56 8.19
CA HIS A 184 -5.03 -5.34 7.64
C HIS A 184 -5.94 -4.29 6.99
N ALA A 185 -7.24 -4.52 6.86
CA ALA A 185 -8.19 -3.47 6.47
C ALA A 185 -8.08 -2.27 7.43
N GLY A 186 -7.68 -1.09 6.94
CA GLY A 186 -7.43 0.08 7.79
C GLY A 186 -8.54 0.36 8.81
N PHE A 187 -8.17 0.92 9.95
CA PHE A 187 -9.06 1.08 11.09
C PHE A 187 -9.97 2.31 10.95
N GLY A 188 -11.29 2.09 11.09
CA GLY A 188 -12.30 3.15 11.12
C GLY A 188 -12.61 3.77 9.74
N ASP A 189 -13.39 4.85 9.73
CA ASP A 189 -13.86 5.51 8.50
C ASP A 189 -12.74 6.23 7.71
N GLY A 190 -11.56 6.39 8.32
CA GLY A 190 -10.37 7.01 7.71
C GLY A 190 -9.27 6.03 7.32
N GLU A 191 -9.53 4.72 7.37
CA GLU A 191 -8.57 3.65 7.04
C GLU A 191 -7.19 3.82 7.70
N LEU A 192 -7.19 4.15 8.99
CA LEU A 192 -5.96 4.39 9.76
C LEU A 192 -5.06 3.15 9.73
N SER A 193 -3.75 3.37 9.71
CA SER A 193 -2.80 2.28 9.94
C SER A 193 -2.98 1.70 11.36
N GLU A 194 -2.53 0.47 11.59
CA GLU A 194 -2.63 -0.16 12.91
C GLU A 194 -1.96 0.67 14.00
N THR A 195 -0.79 1.25 13.71
CA THR A 195 -0.07 2.12 14.66
C THR A 195 -0.90 3.34 15.05
N GLU A 196 -1.55 3.99 14.09
CA GLU A 196 -2.40 5.17 14.35
C GLU A 196 -3.68 4.78 15.10
N ALA A 197 -4.25 3.64 14.76
CA ALA A 197 -5.43 3.10 15.41
C ALA A 197 -5.16 2.72 16.86
N ARG A 198 -4.02 2.05 17.13
CA ARG A 198 -3.53 1.73 18.47
C ARG A 198 -3.30 3.01 19.27
N ALA A 199 -2.67 4.04 18.69
CA ALA A 199 -2.46 5.31 19.36
C ALA A 199 -3.79 6.00 19.73
N LEU A 200 -4.75 6.04 18.80
CA LEU A 200 -6.09 6.61 19.03
C LEU A 200 -6.89 5.80 20.08
N PHE A 201 -6.71 4.48 20.07
CA PHE A 201 -7.33 3.57 21.02
C PHE A 201 -6.77 3.78 22.44
N ALA A 202 -5.44 3.84 22.58
CA ALA A 202 -4.71 3.96 23.85
C ALA A 202 -4.82 5.34 24.50
N GLN A 203 -5.16 6.37 23.72
CA GLN A 203 -5.25 7.78 24.16
C GLN A 203 -5.84 8.01 25.57
N PRO A 204 -7.03 7.50 25.95
CA PRO A 204 -7.59 7.74 27.28
C PRO A 204 -6.77 7.18 28.45
N LEU A 205 -5.96 6.13 28.23
CA LEU A 205 -5.09 5.57 29.26
C LEU A 205 -3.79 6.37 29.39
N LEU A 206 -3.26 6.86 28.26
CA LEU A 206 -2.00 7.61 28.21
C LEU A 206 -2.17 9.07 28.65
N GLU A 207 -3.35 9.65 28.44
CA GLU A 207 -3.68 11.04 28.83
C GLU A 207 -4.23 11.15 30.27
N ALA A 208 -4.23 10.06 31.04
CA ALA A 208 -4.62 10.10 32.44
C ALA A 208 -3.63 10.98 33.24
N PRO A 209 -4.09 11.90 34.12
CA PRO A 209 -3.22 12.85 34.81
C PRO A 209 -2.07 12.19 35.59
N GLU A 210 -2.34 11.07 36.24
CA GLU A 210 -1.40 10.25 36.98
C GLU A 210 -0.36 9.57 36.08
N VAL A 211 -0.74 9.21 34.86
CA VAL A 211 0.12 8.58 33.85
C VAL A 211 1.05 9.60 33.18
N MET A 212 0.54 10.81 32.91
CA MET A 212 1.34 11.89 32.31
C MET A 212 2.45 12.42 33.23
N LEU A 213 2.38 12.12 34.53
CA LEU A 213 3.30 12.64 35.55
C LEU A 213 4.32 11.60 36.02
N ASP A 214 4.17 10.33 35.63
CA ASP A 214 5.00 9.21 36.08
C ASP A 214 5.34 8.26 34.93
N ALA A 215 6.64 8.07 34.67
CA ALA A 215 7.13 7.23 33.57
C ALA A 215 6.80 5.75 33.78
N ASP A 216 6.85 5.27 35.03
CA ASP A 216 6.53 3.86 35.33
C ASP A 216 5.03 3.60 35.13
N ALA A 217 4.19 4.60 35.43
CA ALA A 217 2.75 4.55 35.18
C ALA A 217 2.41 4.62 33.69
N PHE A 218 3.21 5.33 32.90
CA PHE A 218 3.10 5.40 31.44
C PHE A 218 3.40 4.06 30.77
N ASP A 219 4.51 3.41 31.13
CA ASP A 219 4.85 2.08 30.60
C ASP A 219 3.77 1.05 30.99
N SER A 220 3.30 1.10 32.24
CA SER A 220 2.19 0.26 32.71
C SER A 220 0.85 0.55 31.99
N ALA A 221 0.63 1.78 31.52
CA ALA A 221 -0.56 2.14 30.76
C ALA A 221 -0.46 1.67 29.29
N LEU A 222 0.73 1.69 28.69
CA LEU A 222 0.98 1.13 27.37
C LEU A 222 0.75 -0.39 27.35
N GLU A 223 1.34 -1.12 28.30
CA GLU A 223 1.17 -2.58 28.39
C GLU A 223 -0.31 -2.99 28.54
N ARG A 224 -1.07 -2.24 29.34
CA ARG A 224 -2.52 -2.44 29.48
C ARG A 224 -3.27 -2.09 28.21
N ALA A 225 -2.92 -1.01 27.53
CA ALA A 225 -3.54 -0.62 26.26
C ALA A 225 -3.34 -1.69 25.19
N ASP A 226 -2.13 -2.26 25.07
CA ASP A 226 -1.85 -3.37 24.16
C ASP A 226 -2.65 -4.62 24.54
N ALA A 227 -2.71 -4.97 25.83
CA ALA A 227 -3.50 -6.11 26.28
C ALA A 227 -5.01 -5.97 25.99
N TYR A 228 -5.58 -4.77 26.16
CA TYR A 228 -6.97 -4.51 25.80
C TYR A 228 -7.20 -4.50 24.28
N TRP A 229 -6.22 -4.04 23.51
CA TRP A 229 -6.26 -4.06 22.05
C TRP A 229 -6.29 -5.50 21.52
N ASP A 230 -5.44 -6.37 22.06
CA ASP A 230 -5.41 -7.79 21.70
C ASP A 230 -6.70 -8.51 22.12
N ALA A 231 -7.18 -8.24 23.35
CA ALA A 231 -8.44 -8.79 23.87
C ALA A 231 -9.66 -8.39 23.02
N ALA A 232 -9.67 -7.17 22.48
CA ALA A 232 -10.74 -6.71 21.60
C ALA A 232 -10.79 -7.45 20.26
N GLN A 233 -9.64 -7.87 19.76
CA GLN A 233 -9.53 -8.62 18.51
C GLN A 233 -9.79 -10.12 18.68
N SER A 234 -9.39 -10.70 19.81
CA SER A 234 -9.64 -12.11 20.12
C SER A 234 -11.09 -12.38 20.55
N GLY A 235 -11.84 -11.34 20.90
CA GLY A 235 -13.21 -11.45 21.44
C GLY A 235 -13.25 -11.88 22.91
N ASP A 236 -12.19 -11.58 23.67
CA ASP A 236 -12.11 -11.89 25.09
C ASP A 236 -13.10 -11.04 25.92
N THR A 237 -13.59 -11.61 27.03
CA THR A 237 -14.52 -10.87 27.90
C THR A 237 -13.76 -9.86 28.78
N PRO A 238 -14.39 -8.74 29.15
CA PRO A 238 -13.80 -7.77 30.09
C PRO A 238 -13.29 -8.41 31.38
N GLU A 239 -14.00 -9.42 31.89
CA GLU A 239 -13.62 -10.15 33.10
C GLU A 239 -12.37 -11.01 32.90
N ALA A 240 -12.19 -11.62 31.73
CA ALA A 240 -11.04 -12.46 31.43
C ALA A 240 -9.75 -11.64 31.31
N ILE A 241 -9.80 -10.52 30.59
CA ILE A 241 -8.62 -9.66 30.41
C ILE A 241 -8.27 -8.89 31.68
N ALA A 242 -9.25 -8.42 32.45
CA ALA A 242 -9.01 -7.77 33.74
C ALA A 242 -8.32 -8.73 34.73
N GLN A 243 -8.77 -9.99 34.78
CA GLN A 243 -8.16 -11.02 35.63
C GLN A 243 -6.74 -11.40 35.16
N ALA A 244 -6.46 -11.35 33.86
CA ALA A 244 -5.13 -11.61 33.30
C ALA A 244 -4.13 -10.50 33.61
N LEU A 245 -4.58 -9.24 33.55
CA LEU A 245 -3.76 -8.05 33.83
C LEU A 245 -3.47 -7.85 35.32
N SER A 246 -4.34 -8.31 36.21
CA SER A 246 -4.14 -8.16 37.66
C SER A 246 -4.72 -9.37 38.42
N PRO A 247 -4.03 -10.52 38.37
CA PRO A 247 -4.55 -11.78 38.91
C PRO A 247 -4.72 -11.76 40.43
N ASP A 248 -3.96 -10.92 41.14
CA ASP A 248 -3.97 -10.84 42.60
C ASP A 248 -5.02 -9.87 43.17
N ASP A 249 -5.49 -8.88 42.38
CA ASP A 249 -6.42 -7.81 42.81
C ASP A 249 -7.80 -7.87 42.12
N GLY A 250 -8.08 -8.93 41.35
CA GLY A 250 -9.37 -9.15 40.70
C GLY A 250 -9.63 -8.31 39.44
N GLY A 251 -8.66 -7.46 39.05
CA GLY A 251 -8.68 -6.68 37.82
C GLY A 251 -9.66 -5.51 37.79
N ASP A 252 -9.33 -4.45 37.05
CA ASP A 252 -10.27 -3.36 36.78
C ASP A 252 -11.19 -3.72 35.59
N VAL A 253 -12.27 -4.45 35.91
CA VAL A 253 -13.27 -4.89 34.93
C VAL A 253 -13.98 -3.71 34.26
N GLU A 254 -14.11 -2.56 34.93
CA GLU A 254 -14.76 -1.39 34.35
C GLU A 254 -13.84 -0.67 33.35
N GLU A 255 -12.54 -0.59 33.63
CA GLU A 255 -11.52 -0.14 32.67
C GLU A 255 -11.54 -1.05 31.43
N ALA A 256 -11.47 -2.37 31.61
CA ALA A 256 -11.53 -3.35 30.53
C ALA A 256 -12.81 -3.20 29.68
N ARG A 257 -13.98 -3.08 30.33
CA ARG A 257 -15.26 -2.90 29.63
C ARG A 257 -15.28 -1.60 28.82
N THR A 258 -14.74 -0.53 29.40
CA THR A 258 -14.69 0.79 28.74
C THR A 258 -13.79 0.74 27.51
N MET A 259 -12.63 0.09 27.61
CA MET A 259 -11.69 -0.04 26.49
C MET A 259 -12.24 -0.93 25.38
N LEU A 260 -12.80 -2.10 25.70
CA LEU A 260 -13.42 -2.98 24.71
C LEU A 260 -14.62 -2.31 23.99
N ALA A 261 -15.47 -1.59 24.73
CA ALA A 261 -16.56 -0.81 24.14
C ALA A 261 -16.04 0.33 23.24
N ARG A 262 -14.89 0.93 23.59
CA ARG A 262 -14.22 1.94 22.76
C ARG A 262 -13.73 1.33 21.45
N TYR A 263 -13.14 0.13 21.47
CA TYR A 263 -12.73 -0.58 20.26
C TYR A 263 -13.91 -0.77 19.30
N ALA A 264 -15.02 -1.32 19.78
CA ALA A 264 -16.23 -1.53 18.98
C ALA A 264 -16.83 -0.22 18.42
N LYS A 265 -16.68 0.89 19.16
CA LYS A 265 -17.14 2.22 18.72
C LYS A 265 -16.23 2.83 17.66
N LEU A 266 -14.91 2.70 17.81
CA LEU A 266 -13.94 3.26 16.88
C LEU A 266 -13.85 2.43 15.59
N PHE A 267 -14.05 1.11 15.68
CA PHE A 267 -13.81 0.16 14.60
C PHE A 267 -14.99 -0.81 14.40
N PRO A 268 -16.20 -0.30 14.08
CA PRO A 268 -17.43 -1.10 14.07
C PRO A 268 -17.42 -2.26 13.06
N LYS A 269 -16.66 -2.13 11.96
CA LYS A 269 -16.52 -3.18 10.92
C LYS A 269 -15.67 -4.40 11.37
N ARG A 270 -14.95 -4.28 12.48
CA ARG A 270 -14.07 -5.33 13.04
C ARG A 270 -14.68 -6.01 14.27
N SER A 271 -15.79 -5.50 14.78
CA SER A 271 -16.45 -5.96 16.01
C SER A 271 -17.69 -6.83 15.77
N GLU A 272 -18.03 -7.14 14.51
CA GLU A 272 -19.08 -8.10 14.12
C GLU A 272 -18.49 -9.49 13.87
#